data_AF-A0A932U9H3-F1
#
_entry.id   AF-A0A932U9H3-F1
#
_cell.length_a   1.000
_cell.length_b   1.000
_cell.length_c   1.000
_cell.angle_alpha   90.00
_cell.angle_beta   90.00
_cell.angle_gamma   90.00
#
_symmetry.space_group_name_H-M   'P 1'
#
loop_
_entity.id
_entity.type
_entity.pdbx_description
1 polymer ?
#
loop_
_entity_poly.entity_id
_entity_poly.type
_entity_poly.pdbx_seq_one_letter_code
_entity_poly.pdbx_strand_id
1 'polypeptide(L)'
;VGLGVMVVMGSNGSVERAAIAYTGVGGTPVRARDAEAQLVGQALSDEAIEAAAVTAAAATDPSADVHASAEYRKEIARVLAGRAFRKARERAGKQA
;
A
#
# COMPACT_ATOMS: atom_id res chain seq x y z
N VAL A 1 -0.33 13.44 -0.34
CA VAL A 1 0.09 12.02 -0.43
C VAL A 1 -0.69 11.36 -1.54
N GLY A 2 -0.04 10.98 -2.64
CA GLY A 2 -0.64 10.15 -3.69
C GLY A 2 -0.08 8.74 -3.64
N LEU A 3 -0.85 7.75 -4.10
CA LEU A 3 -0.35 6.37 -4.23
C LEU A 3 -1.11 5.57 -5.29
N GLY A 4 -0.47 4.52 -5.79
CA GLY A 4 -1.08 3.50 -6.64
C GLY A 4 -0.83 2.11 -6.08
N VAL A 5 -1.83 1.24 -6.20
CA VAL A 5 -1.76 -0.17 -5.80
C VAL A 5 -2.26 -1.04 -6.94
N MET A 6 -1.60 -2.18 -7.13
CA MET A 6 -2.04 -3.26 -8.01
C MET A 6 -1.92 -4.58 -7.26
N VAL A 7 -2.91 -5.46 -7.44
CA VAL A 7 -2.86 -6.84 -6.96
C VAL A 7 -3.32 -7.77 -8.08
N VAL A 8 -2.65 -8.91 -8.20
CA VAL A 8 -3.10 -10.07 -8.98
C VAL A 8 -3.35 -11.20 -7.98
N MET A 9 -4.57 -11.75 -8.01
CA MET A 9 -4.97 -12.87 -7.18
C MET A 9 -4.82 -14.16 -8.00
N GLY A 10 -4.22 -15.19 -7.39
CA GLY A 10 -4.15 -16.53 -7.97
C GLY A 10 -5.45 -17.31 -7.80
N SER A 11 -5.54 -18.41 -8.54
CA SER A 11 -6.72 -19.31 -8.51
C SER A 11 -6.99 -19.94 -7.13
N ASN A 12 -5.96 -20.03 -6.28
CA ASN A 12 -6.05 -20.51 -4.90
C ASN A 12 -6.46 -19.42 -3.88
N GLY A 13 -6.79 -18.21 -4.34
CA GLY A 13 -7.16 -17.08 -3.46
C GLY A 13 -5.99 -16.36 -2.79
N SER A 14 -4.74 -16.73 -3.11
CA SER A 14 -3.54 -16.04 -2.63
C SER A 14 -3.13 -14.90 -3.56
N VAL A 15 -2.32 -13.96 -3.05
CA VAL A 15 -1.72 -12.89 -3.86
C VAL A 15 -0.56 -13.48 -4.68
N GLU A 16 -0.70 -13.48 -6.01
CA GLU A 16 0.40 -13.84 -6.93
C GLU A 16 1.35 -12.67 -7.13
N ARG A 17 0.82 -11.45 -7.16
CA ARG A 17 1.62 -10.23 -7.33
C ARG A 17 0.97 -9.06 -6.61
N ALA A 18 1.79 -8.28 -5.91
CA ALA A 18 1.43 -6.98 -5.36
C ALA A 18 2.39 -5.90 -5.87
N ALA A 19 1.89 -4.69 -6.07
CA ALA A 19 2.70 -3.51 -6.30
C ALA A 19 2.12 -2.31 -5.55
N ILE A 20 2.97 -1.51 -4.92
CA ILE A 20 2.58 -0.26 -4.26
C ILE A 20 3.65 0.81 -4.45
N ALA A 21 3.23 1.98 -4.91
CA ALA A 21 4.10 3.15 -5.04
C ALA A 21 3.39 4.40 -4.54
N TYR A 22 4.16 5.27 -3.87
CA TYR A 22 3.73 6.56 -3.37
C TYR A 22 4.33 7.71 -4.17
N THR A 23 3.63 8.84 -4.14
CA THR A 23 4.06 10.13 -4.71
C THR A 23 3.82 11.24 -3.69
N GLY A 24 4.71 12.24 -3.67
CA GLY A 24 4.62 13.39 -2.75
C GLY A 24 4.84 13.05 -1.27
N VAL A 25 5.67 12.03 -0.98
CA VAL A 25 6.07 11.58 0.37
C VAL A 25 7.59 11.31 0.46
N GLY A 26 8.35 12.14 -0.24
CA GLY A 26 9.80 12.06 -0.41
C GLY A 26 10.23 12.90 -1.61
N GLY A 27 11.54 13.01 -1.85
CA GLY A 27 12.09 13.76 -2.99
C GLY A 27 11.78 13.13 -4.36
N THR A 28 11.45 11.84 -4.39
CA THR A 28 11.09 11.08 -5.60
C THR A 28 9.92 10.14 -5.30
N PRO A 29 9.25 9.56 -6.32
CA PRO A 29 8.33 8.44 -6.10
C PRO A 29 9.00 7.31 -5.32
N VAL A 30 8.27 6.72 -4.38
CA VAL A 30 8.77 5.65 -3.50
C VAL A 30 8.00 4.38 -3.77
N ARG A 31 8.69 3.28 -4.09
CA ARG A 31 8.07 1.97 -4.25
C ARG A 31 8.35 1.11 -3.02
N ALA A 32 7.30 0.71 -2.31
CA ALA A 32 7.42 -0.02 -1.05
C ALA A 32 7.53 -1.53 -1.27
N ARG A 33 8.69 -1.98 -1.76
CA ARG A 33 8.95 -3.39 -2.13
C ARG A 33 8.78 -4.38 -0.98
N ASP A 34 9.10 -3.97 0.25
CA ASP A 34 8.98 -4.85 1.41
C ASP A 34 7.51 -5.17 1.70
N ALA A 35 6.61 -4.19 1.54
CA ALA A 35 5.18 -4.40 1.64
C ALA A 35 4.64 -5.28 0.48
N GLU A 36 5.21 -5.15 -0.72
CA GLU A 36 4.88 -6.03 -1.85
C GLU A 36 5.24 -7.48 -1.54
N ALA A 37 6.48 -7.73 -1.09
CA ALA A 37 6.98 -9.05 -0.76
C ALA A 37 6.21 -9.70 0.40
N GLN A 38 5.81 -8.90 1.40
CA GLN A 38 5.02 -9.36 2.54
C GLN A 38 3.66 -9.96 2.14
N LEU A 39 3.04 -9.47 1.07
CA LEU A 39 1.73 -9.93 0.64
C LEU A 39 1.77 -11.17 -0.26
N VAL A 40 2.84 -11.36 -1.03
CA VAL A 40 2.93 -12.46 -2.01
C VAL A 40 2.83 -13.82 -1.31
N GLY A 41 1.99 -14.70 -1.86
CA GLY A 41 1.74 -16.05 -1.34
C GLY A 41 0.74 -16.11 -0.18
N GLN A 42 0.22 -14.99 0.30
CA GLN A 42 -0.77 -14.95 1.39
C GLN A 42 -2.16 -14.59 0.86
N ALA A 43 -3.20 -14.91 1.63
CA ALA A 43 -4.53 -14.35 1.40
C ALA A 43 -4.49 -12.83 1.69
N LEU A 44 -5.18 -12.04 0.86
CA LEU A 44 -5.26 -10.59 1.06
C LEU A 44 -6.30 -10.24 2.16
N SER A 45 -6.10 -10.74 3.38
CA SER A 45 -6.96 -10.48 4.54
C SER A 45 -6.84 -9.05 5.05
N ASP A 46 -7.75 -8.61 5.92
CA ASP A 46 -7.67 -7.26 6.49
C ASP A 46 -6.43 -7.07 7.38
N GLU A 47 -6.00 -8.12 8.07
CA GLU A 47 -4.78 -8.15 8.87
C GLU A 47 -3.53 -8.06 7.99
N ALA A 48 -3.48 -8.83 6.89
CA ALA A 48 -2.39 -8.78 5.93
C ALA A 48 -2.29 -7.40 5.28
N ILE A 49 -3.43 -6.81 4.92
CA ILE A 49 -3.50 -5.44 4.38
C ILE A 49 -2.98 -4.42 5.39
N GLU A 50 -3.40 -4.51 6.65
CA GLU A 50 -2.99 -3.56 7.68
C GLU A 50 -1.49 -3.64 7.95
N ALA A 51 -0.96 -4.86 8.06
CA ALA A 51 0.48 -5.07 8.26
C ALA A 51 1.29 -4.56 7.05
N ALA A 52 0.84 -4.82 5.82
CA ALA A 52 1.50 -4.29 4.62
C ALA A 52 1.38 -2.75 4.52
N ALA A 53 0.28 -2.15 4.97
CA ALA A 53 0.11 -0.71 4.99
C ALA A 53 1.09 -0.02 5.95
N VAL A 54 1.35 -0.63 7.13
CA VAL A 54 2.37 -0.18 8.07
C VAL A 54 3.76 -0.24 7.43
N THR A 55 4.13 -1.39 6.85
CA THR A 55 5.40 -1.58 6.15
C THR A 55 5.56 -0.58 5.00
N ALA A 56 4.49 -0.34 4.23
CA ALA A 56 4.52 0.57 3.09
C ALA A 56 4.73 2.02 3.51
N ALA A 57 4.09 2.47 4.60
CA ALA A 57 4.30 3.80 5.15
C ALA A 57 5.70 3.98 5.73
N ALA A 58 6.28 2.93 6.31
CA ALA A 58 7.63 2.97 6.87
C ALA A 58 8.68 3.31 5.80
N ALA A 59 8.47 2.90 4.55
CA ALA A 59 9.34 3.21 3.41
C ALA A 59 9.31 4.69 2.97
N THR A 60 8.39 5.51 3.50
CA THR A 60 8.24 6.93 3.14
C THR A 60 9.04 7.85 4.07
N ASP A 61 9.50 8.96 3.49
CA ASP A 61 10.26 10.01 4.18
C ASP A 61 9.72 11.41 3.81
N PRO A 62 8.49 11.75 4.23
CA PRO A 62 7.88 13.03 3.91
C PRO A 62 8.49 14.18 4.74
N SER A 63 8.68 15.34 4.11
CA SER A 63 8.98 16.59 4.83
C SER A 63 7.71 17.25 5.37
N ALA A 64 7.85 18.03 6.44
CA ALA A 64 6.81 18.94 6.90
C ALA A 64 6.76 20.23 6.05
N ASP A 65 5.59 20.86 5.96
CA ASP A 65 5.40 22.19 5.36
C ASP A 65 4.20 22.91 6.01
N VAL A 66 3.80 24.06 5.45
CA VAL A 66 2.67 24.89 5.92
C VAL A 66 1.31 24.16 5.90
N HIS A 67 1.20 23.03 5.20
CA HIS A 67 -0.04 22.28 5.05
C HIS A 67 -0.14 21.09 6.00
N ALA A 68 1.00 20.46 6.35
CA ALA A 68 1.01 19.29 7.22
C ALA A 68 2.40 18.93 7.75
N SER A 69 2.44 18.31 8.93
CA SER A 69 3.67 17.72 9.48
C SER A 69 4.10 16.44 8.72
N ALA A 70 5.36 16.06 8.90
CA ALA A 70 5.91 14.82 8.35
C ALA A 70 5.17 13.59 8.91
N GLU A 71 4.89 13.58 10.21
CA GLU A 71 4.19 12.51 10.93
C GLU A 71 2.78 12.34 10.38
N TYR A 72 2.05 13.45 10.19
CA TYR A 72 0.70 13.40 9.60
C TYR A 72 0.75 12.82 8.19
N ARG A 73 1.69 13.26 7.34
CA ARG A 73 1.83 12.72 5.98
C ARG A 73 2.17 11.23 5.97
N LYS A 74 3.02 10.78 6.89
CA LYS A 74 3.37 9.37 7.05
C LYS A 74 2.17 8.53 7.50
N GLU A 75 1.38 9.05 8.42
CA GLU A 75 0.15 8.40 8.88
C GLU A 75 -0.91 8.32 7.77
N ILE A 76 -1.08 9.39 6.98
CA ILE A 76 -1.95 9.37 5.80
C ILE A 76 -1.45 8.35 4.77
N ALA A 77 -0.14 8.19 4.58
CA ALA A 77 0.40 7.16 3.68
C ALA A 77 0.00 5.74 4.12
N ARG A 78 0.03 5.44 5.43
CA ARG A 78 -0.46 4.17 6.00
C ARG A 78 -1.95 3.98 5.73
N VAL A 79 -2.77 4.94 6.14
CA VAL A 79 -4.23 4.87 6.03
C VAL A 79 -4.67 4.69 4.57
N LEU A 80 -4.09 5.45 3.65
CA LEU A 80 -4.44 5.37 2.23
C LEU A 80 -3.99 4.05 1.61
N ALA A 81 -2.84 3.48 1.99
CA ALA A 81 -2.40 2.18 1.50
C ALA A 81 -3.38 1.07 1.89
N GLY A 82 -3.81 1.03 3.15
CA GLY A 82 -4.82 0.07 3.60
C GLY A 82 -6.14 0.21 2.86
N ARG A 83 -6.60 1.45 2.61
CA ARG A 83 -7.82 1.69 1.79
C ARG A 83 -7.65 1.24 0.34
N ALA A 84 -6.49 1.51 -0.25
CA ALA A 84 -6.22 1.17 -1.64
C ALA A 84 -6.11 -0.35 -1.86
N PHE A 85 -5.47 -1.09 -0.96
CA PHE A 85 -5.43 -2.55 -1.02
C PHE A 85 -6.82 -3.17 -0.87
N ARG A 86 -7.67 -2.69 0.06
CA ARG A 86 -9.07 -3.16 0.16
C ARG A 86 -9.85 -2.90 -1.13
N LYS A 87 -9.68 -1.71 -1.73
CA LYS A 87 -10.30 -1.38 -3.02
C LYS A 87 -9.76 -2.24 -4.17
N ALA A 88 -8.47 -2.58 -4.15
CA ALA A 88 -7.87 -3.49 -5.13
C ALA A 88 -8.42 -4.91 -4.99
N ARG A 89 -8.56 -5.42 -3.76
CA ARG A 89 -9.19 -6.71 -3.45
C ARG A 89 -10.62 -6.78 -3.99
N GLU A 90 -11.44 -5.76 -3.72
CA GLU A 90 -12.81 -5.68 -4.22
C GLU A 90 -12.88 -5.71 -5.75
N ARG A 91 -11.94 -5.04 -6.43
CA ARG A 91 -11.88 -5.02 -7.90
C ARG A 91 -11.44 -6.36 -8.47
N ALA A 92 -10.44 -7.00 -7.86
CA ALA A 92 -9.98 -8.32 -8.27
C ALA A 92 -11.09 -9.38 -8.11
N GLY A 93 -11.90 -9.30 -7.06
CA GLY A 93 -13.02 -10.21 -6.83
C GLY A 93 -14.25 -9.99 -7.73
N LYS A 94 -14.39 -8.82 -8.38
CA LYS A 94 -15.49 -8.53 -9.32
C LYS A 94 -15.20 -8.91 -10.77
N GLN A 95 -13.98 -9.34 -11.07
CA GLN A 95 -13.53 -9.70 -12.43
C GLN A 95 -13.57 -11.22 -12.69
N ALA A 96 -14.26 -11.98 -11.84
CA ALA A 96 -14.54 -13.41 -12.02
C ALA A 96 -15.94 -13.63 -12.58
#